data_AF-A0A1W2FWJ8-F1
#
_entry.id   AF-A0A1W2FWJ8-F1
#
_cell.length_a   1.000
_cell.length_b   1.000
_cell.length_c   1.000
_cell.angle_alpha   90.00
_cell.angle_beta   90.00
_cell.angle_gamma   90.00
#
_symmetry.space_group_name_H-M   'P 1'
#
loop_
_entity.id
_entity.type
_entity.pdbx_description
1 polymer ?
#
loop_
_entity_poly.entity_id
_entity_poly.type
_entity_poly.pdbx_seq_one_letter_code
_entity_poly.pdbx_strand_id
1 'polypeptide(L)'
;MDRRTVLRAGALSAGFLVAGALPANTANAVLRRDRPVLTHGVQTGDVTTDGALVWTRADRPSRMLVEVSTDPSFRHSRRIRGPVLTPASDGTGKLRVRGLPPGCEAYYRVQAEDLDGRTTSEPLTGSFRTAPVGNSDVRFAWSGDVAGQGWGINPDIGGMTGFAAVAARKPDFFLHSGDTVYSDNPLVEKVTLPDGQVWRNIVTPEKSKVAETLAEYRGQFAYNLLDENVRRLAASVPSIVQWDDHEVVNNWYPGEILDLPQYTEKRVDVLAQRAFQAFHEWQPVDQARAVDGRVYRSFSFGRRVELFVVDMRTYKDANNAPRDGAGQILGARQARWLVDSLSRSRATWKIVAADLPIGLIVPDGADIEGVANGLPGKPGGREHELAWVLRTLAQRRVRNVVWLTADVHYTAAHHYSPDRAAVADFDPFWEFVSGPLHAGAFGPNTLDPTFGPVAEFVHAPPAANTSPLLGYQHFGEVAVDGRSGELTVWLRDGRGTSLWSKTLRPERAR
;
A
#
# COMPACT_ATOMS: atom_id res chain seq x y z
N MET A 1 -28.07 -37.19 -73.81
CA MET A 1 -27.19 -36.45 -74.71
C MET A 1 -26.38 -35.53 -73.80
N ASP A 2 -25.08 -35.68 -73.53
CA ASP A 2 -24.00 -36.38 -74.23
C ASP A 2 -22.96 -36.88 -73.20
N ARG A 3 -22.24 -37.95 -73.55
CA ARG A 3 -21.15 -38.64 -72.83
C ARG A 3 -19.90 -38.53 -73.70
N ARG A 4 -18.75 -38.12 -73.15
CA ARG A 4 -17.35 -38.43 -73.60
C ARG A 4 -16.40 -37.50 -72.82
N THR A 5 -15.26 -37.90 -72.27
CA THR A 5 -14.24 -38.80 -72.80
C THR A 5 -13.35 -39.35 -71.67
N VAL A 6 -12.95 -40.61 -71.83
CA VAL A 6 -11.97 -41.38 -71.04
C VAL A 6 -10.68 -41.52 -71.86
N LEU A 7 -9.55 -41.81 -71.19
CA LEU A 7 -8.29 -42.42 -71.70
C LEU A 7 -7.24 -41.40 -72.20
N ARG A 8 -5.92 -41.49 -71.94
CA ARG A 8 -4.97 -42.63 -71.84
C ARG A 8 -3.77 -42.22 -70.95
N ALA A 9 -3.36 -43.01 -69.96
CA ALA A 9 -2.34 -44.08 -70.02
C ALA A 9 -0.88 -43.61 -70.23
N GLY A 10 -0.02 -43.90 -69.26
CA GLY A 10 1.44 -43.69 -69.32
C GLY A 10 2.12 -44.18 -68.05
N ALA A 11 2.77 -45.34 -68.12
CA ALA A 11 3.26 -46.13 -67.00
C ALA A 11 4.60 -45.65 -66.39
N LEU A 12 4.89 -46.23 -65.21
CA LEU A 12 6.21 -46.58 -64.65
C LEU A 12 6.90 -45.63 -63.64
N SER A 13 6.82 -46.07 -62.38
CA SER A 13 7.90 -46.26 -61.38
C SER A 13 8.75 -45.07 -60.92
N ALA A 14 8.59 -44.69 -59.65
CA ALA A 14 9.63 -44.69 -58.62
C ALA A 14 9.03 -44.22 -57.29
N GLY A 15 9.30 -44.96 -56.21
CA GLY A 15 8.72 -44.71 -54.90
C GLY A 15 9.21 -43.42 -54.24
N PHE A 16 8.32 -42.80 -53.47
CA PHE A 16 8.67 -42.11 -52.23
C PHE A 16 7.51 -42.30 -51.25
N LEU A 17 7.79 -42.98 -50.14
CA LEU A 17 7.00 -42.92 -48.93
C LEU A 17 7.10 -41.48 -48.40
N VAL A 18 6.04 -40.69 -48.56
CA VAL A 18 5.85 -39.49 -47.75
C VAL A 18 4.62 -39.73 -46.89
N ALA A 19 4.91 -40.04 -45.63
CA ALA A 19 3.94 -40.14 -44.56
C ALA A 19 3.08 -38.87 -44.54
N GLY A 20 1.76 -39.06 -44.52
CA GLY A 20 0.82 -37.97 -44.29
C GLY A 20 1.15 -37.30 -42.96
N ALA A 21 1.56 -36.04 -43.03
CA ALA A 21 1.67 -35.18 -41.89
C ALA A 21 0.26 -34.95 -41.32
N LEU A 22 -0.09 -35.76 -40.32
CA LEU A 22 -1.16 -35.41 -39.39
C LEU A 22 -0.75 -34.09 -38.73
N PRO A 23 -1.63 -33.08 -38.65
CA PRO A 23 -1.34 -31.87 -37.89
C PRO A 23 -1.02 -32.30 -36.46
N ALA A 24 0.16 -31.90 -36.00
CA ALA A 24 0.61 -32.12 -34.64
C ALA A 24 -0.51 -31.66 -33.71
N ASN A 25 -1.06 -32.63 -33.00
CA ASN A 25 -2.01 -32.44 -31.93
C ASN A 25 -1.34 -31.47 -30.97
N THR A 26 -1.73 -30.19 -31.02
CA THR A 26 -1.42 -29.22 -29.98
C THR A 26 -1.93 -29.88 -28.72
N ALA A 27 -1.00 -30.33 -27.88
CA ALA A 27 -1.33 -30.92 -26.60
C ALA A 27 -2.19 -29.88 -25.88
N ASN A 28 -3.50 -30.11 -25.90
CA ASN A 28 -4.43 -29.48 -25.01
C ASN A 28 -3.85 -29.79 -23.63
N ALA A 29 -3.25 -28.79 -23.00
CA ALA A 29 -2.99 -28.81 -21.59
C ALA A 29 -4.35 -28.97 -20.93
N VAL A 30 -4.74 -30.22 -20.69
CA VAL A 30 -5.77 -30.56 -19.74
C VAL A 30 -5.22 -30.01 -18.43
N LEU A 31 -5.63 -28.78 -18.08
CA LEU A 31 -5.42 -28.19 -16.78
C LEU A 31 -5.76 -29.29 -15.77
N ARG A 32 -4.75 -29.80 -15.04
CA ARG A 32 -4.98 -30.67 -13.88
C ARG A 32 -5.88 -29.88 -12.93
N ARG A 33 -7.19 -30.10 -13.01
CA ARG A 33 -8.20 -29.53 -12.09
C ARG A 33 -8.05 -30.09 -10.66
N ASP A 34 -7.21 -31.11 -10.50
CA ASP A 34 -6.92 -31.85 -9.27
C ASP A 34 -5.79 -31.30 -8.41
N ARG A 35 -5.35 -30.04 -8.59
CA ARG A 35 -4.39 -29.40 -7.66
C ARG A 35 -4.88 -28.05 -7.15
N PRO A 36 -4.45 -27.61 -5.96
CA PRO A 36 -4.63 -26.24 -5.50
C PRO A 36 -4.04 -25.22 -6.47
N VAL A 37 -4.62 -24.02 -6.49
CA VAL A 37 -4.16 -22.87 -7.27
C VAL A 37 -3.95 -21.69 -6.34
N LEU A 38 -2.79 -21.05 -6.43
CA LEU A 38 -2.54 -19.76 -5.80
C LEU A 38 -3.10 -18.65 -6.71
N THR A 39 -4.16 -17.98 -6.28
CA THR A 39 -5.01 -17.18 -7.19
C THR A 39 -4.63 -15.70 -7.27
N HIS A 40 -4.05 -15.12 -6.21
CA HIS A 40 -3.83 -13.67 -6.08
C HIS A 40 -2.36 -13.30 -5.92
N GLY A 41 -1.47 -14.14 -6.46
CA GLY A 41 -0.04 -13.90 -6.35
C GLY A 41 0.53 -14.25 -4.98
N VAL A 42 1.73 -13.76 -4.74
CA VAL A 42 2.43 -13.80 -3.45
C VAL A 42 2.82 -12.38 -3.08
N GLN A 43 2.86 -12.11 -1.78
CA GLN A 43 3.27 -10.80 -1.27
C GLN A 43 4.32 -10.96 -0.17
N THR A 44 5.17 -9.96 0.01
CA THR A 44 6.01 -9.84 1.20
C THR A 44 5.74 -8.54 1.95
N GLY A 45 5.93 -8.55 3.26
CA GLY A 45 5.75 -7.35 4.07
C GLY A 45 6.40 -7.43 5.45
N ASP A 46 6.32 -6.33 6.17
CA ASP A 46 6.88 -6.16 7.52
C ASP A 46 8.31 -6.73 7.63
N VAL A 47 9.18 -6.34 6.68
CA VAL A 47 10.55 -6.85 6.61
C VAL A 47 11.39 -6.41 7.80
N THR A 48 12.32 -7.28 8.21
CA THR A 48 13.17 -7.12 9.38
C THR A 48 14.60 -7.57 9.05
N THR A 49 15.52 -7.46 10.01
CA THR A 49 16.92 -7.83 9.82
C THR A 49 17.16 -9.31 9.58
N ASP A 50 16.20 -10.19 9.95
CA ASP A 50 16.36 -11.64 9.80
C ASP A 50 15.29 -12.30 8.92
N GLY A 51 14.41 -11.51 8.28
CA GLY A 51 13.43 -12.04 7.34
C GLY A 51 12.21 -11.13 7.15
N ALA A 52 11.15 -11.69 6.57
CA ALA A 52 9.93 -10.98 6.20
C ALA A 52 8.69 -11.86 6.43
N LEU A 53 7.52 -11.24 6.41
CA LEU A 53 6.25 -11.96 6.29
C LEU A 53 6.03 -12.32 4.82
N VAL A 54 5.65 -13.57 4.54
CA VAL A 54 5.26 -14.04 3.20
C VAL A 54 3.77 -14.34 3.24
N TRP A 55 3.02 -13.86 2.25
CA TRP A 55 1.58 -14.02 2.12
C TRP A 55 1.22 -14.73 0.80
N THR A 56 0.13 -15.51 0.82
CA THR A 56 -0.52 -16.00 -0.40
C THR A 56 -2.00 -16.27 -0.14
N ARG A 57 -2.78 -16.49 -1.21
CA ARG A 57 -4.14 -17.07 -1.16
C ARG A 57 -4.28 -18.30 -2.06
N ALA A 58 -4.92 -19.35 -1.57
CA ALA A 58 -5.29 -20.54 -2.35
C ALA A 58 -6.80 -20.56 -2.68
N ASP A 59 -7.16 -21.27 -3.75
CA ASP A 59 -8.55 -21.50 -4.18
C ASP A 59 -9.32 -22.49 -3.29
N ARG A 60 -8.60 -23.35 -2.55
CA ARG A 60 -9.17 -24.42 -1.72
C ARG A 60 -8.35 -24.65 -0.45
N PRO A 61 -8.90 -25.35 0.56
CA PRO A 61 -8.16 -25.69 1.77
C PRO A 61 -6.83 -26.38 1.45
N SER A 62 -5.72 -25.76 1.84
CA SER A 62 -4.38 -26.20 1.45
C SER A 62 -3.36 -25.86 2.53
N ARG A 63 -2.26 -26.61 2.62
CA ARG A 63 -1.09 -26.26 3.41
C ARG A 63 -0.22 -25.27 2.64
N MET A 64 0.07 -24.10 3.21
CA MET A 64 1.06 -23.18 2.66
C MET A 64 2.46 -23.74 2.88
N LEU A 65 3.28 -23.80 1.83
CA LEU A 65 4.68 -24.18 1.88
C LEU A 65 5.52 -23.05 1.29
N VAL A 66 6.51 -22.57 2.04
CA VAL A 66 7.43 -21.53 1.60
C VAL A 66 8.81 -22.10 1.58
N GLU A 67 9.49 -21.96 0.46
CA GLU A 67 10.92 -22.24 0.35
C GLU A 67 11.67 -20.94 0.14
N VAL A 68 12.76 -20.76 0.88
CA VAL A 68 13.55 -19.53 0.87
C VAL A 68 15.03 -19.85 0.67
N SER A 69 15.73 -19.02 -0.11
CA SER A 69 17.17 -19.09 -0.31
C SER A 69 17.78 -17.70 -0.48
N THR A 70 19.09 -17.58 -0.27
CA THR A 70 19.90 -16.42 -0.69
C THR A 70 20.52 -16.63 -2.07
N ASP A 71 20.34 -17.80 -2.66
CA ASP A 71 20.75 -18.15 -4.02
C ASP A 71 19.50 -18.18 -4.93
N PRO A 72 19.45 -17.41 -6.04
CA PRO A 72 18.30 -17.36 -6.94
C PRO A 72 18.01 -18.69 -7.65
N SER A 73 18.96 -19.63 -7.69
CA SER A 73 18.77 -21.00 -8.17
C SER A 73 18.15 -21.93 -7.12
N PHE A 74 17.87 -21.44 -5.91
CA PHE A 74 17.36 -22.20 -4.77
C PHE A 74 18.28 -23.34 -4.33
N ARG A 75 19.59 -23.26 -4.62
CA ARG A 75 20.59 -24.12 -3.96
C ARG A 75 20.62 -23.79 -2.46
N HIS A 76 20.77 -24.83 -1.63
CA HIS A 76 20.78 -24.72 -0.16
C HIS A 76 19.54 -24.01 0.42
N SER A 77 18.40 -24.13 -0.25
CA SER A 77 17.15 -23.56 0.22
C SER A 77 16.66 -24.23 1.51
N ARG A 78 15.84 -23.49 2.25
CA ARG A 78 15.10 -24.00 3.41
C ARG A 78 13.62 -24.00 3.10
N ARG A 79 12.98 -25.16 3.20
CA ARG A 79 11.52 -25.30 3.13
C ARG A 79 10.91 -25.16 4.52
N ILE A 80 9.87 -24.34 4.62
CA ILE A 80 9.16 -24.01 5.85
C ILE A 80 7.69 -24.34 5.63
N ARG A 81 7.13 -25.13 6.56
CA ARG A 81 5.72 -25.51 6.56
C ARG A 81 4.92 -24.41 7.24
N GLY A 82 4.02 -23.77 6.49
CA GLY A 82 3.19 -22.67 6.96
C GLY A 82 1.80 -23.09 7.48
N PRO A 83 0.89 -22.13 7.69
CA PRO A 83 -0.46 -22.40 8.17
C PRO A 83 -1.29 -23.21 7.16
N VAL A 84 -2.44 -23.71 7.63
CA VAL A 84 -3.49 -24.19 6.72
C VAL A 84 -4.25 -22.96 6.23
N LEU A 85 -4.34 -22.82 4.91
CA LEU A 85 -5.18 -21.87 4.22
C LEU A 85 -6.62 -22.40 4.30
N THR A 86 -7.54 -21.68 4.93
CA THR A 86 -8.92 -22.16 5.16
C THR A 86 -9.95 -21.13 4.73
N PRO A 87 -11.20 -21.54 4.44
CA PRO A 87 -12.28 -20.59 4.11
C PRO A 87 -12.56 -19.55 5.21
N ALA A 88 -12.23 -19.86 6.47
CA ALA A 88 -12.37 -18.92 7.59
C ALA A 88 -11.54 -17.64 7.41
N SER A 89 -10.40 -17.75 6.71
CA SER A 89 -9.49 -16.65 6.35
C SER A 89 -9.54 -16.33 4.85
N ASP A 90 -10.61 -16.75 4.17
CA ASP A 90 -10.76 -16.64 2.71
C ASP A 90 -9.61 -17.29 1.91
N GLY A 91 -9.07 -18.39 2.44
CA GLY A 91 -7.95 -19.11 1.82
C GLY A 91 -6.63 -18.33 1.84
N THR A 92 -6.56 -17.20 2.54
CA THR A 92 -5.32 -16.42 2.73
C THR A 92 -4.45 -17.04 3.83
N GLY A 93 -3.15 -16.75 3.82
CA GLY A 93 -2.26 -17.16 4.88
C GLY A 93 -0.95 -16.43 4.85
N LYS A 94 -0.37 -16.28 6.05
CA LYS A 94 0.86 -15.53 6.30
C LYS A 94 1.85 -16.41 7.04
N LEU A 95 3.11 -16.37 6.63
CA LEU A 95 4.21 -17.08 7.27
C LEU A 95 5.39 -16.13 7.49
N ARG A 96 5.82 -15.99 8.74
CA ARG A 96 7.02 -15.25 9.09
C ARG A 96 8.27 -16.09 8.80
N VAL A 97 9.06 -15.66 7.82
CA VAL A 97 10.40 -16.20 7.56
C VAL A 97 11.40 -15.52 8.51
N ARG A 98 12.33 -16.29 9.08
CA ARG A 98 13.34 -15.83 10.07
C ARG A 98 14.71 -16.45 9.83
N GLY A 99 15.77 -15.90 10.42
CA GLY A 99 17.12 -16.47 10.37
C GLY A 99 17.82 -16.31 9.01
N LEU A 100 17.45 -15.29 8.23
CA LEU A 100 18.24 -14.84 7.08
C LEU A 100 19.33 -13.84 7.55
N PRO A 101 20.45 -13.71 6.81
CA PRO A 101 21.42 -12.65 7.08
C PRO A 101 20.81 -11.25 6.92
N PRO A 102 21.24 -10.25 7.69
CA PRO A 102 20.81 -8.86 7.48
C PRO A 102 21.34 -8.26 6.18
N GLY A 103 20.59 -7.35 5.57
CA GLY A 103 20.97 -6.65 4.34
C GLY A 103 21.21 -7.56 3.12
N CYS A 104 20.66 -8.77 3.12
CA CYS A 104 20.82 -9.71 2.02
C CYS A 104 19.59 -9.72 1.11
N GLU A 105 19.81 -9.96 -0.18
CA GLU A 105 18.72 -10.33 -1.09
C GLU A 105 18.34 -11.79 -0.83
N ALA A 106 17.04 -12.05 -0.71
CA ALA A 106 16.47 -13.36 -0.49
C ALA A 106 15.40 -13.64 -1.55
N TYR A 107 15.36 -14.87 -2.01
CA TYR A 107 14.40 -15.39 -2.98
C TYR A 107 13.49 -16.38 -2.27
N TYR A 108 12.21 -16.35 -2.60
CA TYR A 108 11.25 -17.28 -2.03
C TYR A 108 10.31 -17.83 -3.10
N ARG A 109 9.86 -19.07 -2.91
CA ARG A 109 8.80 -19.68 -3.69
C ARG A 109 7.72 -20.24 -2.77
N VAL A 110 6.46 -20.05 -3.15
CA VAL A 110 5.29 -20.48 -2.38
C VAL A 110 4.52 -21.50 -3.20
N GLN A 111 4.10 -22.56 -2.53
CA GLN A 111 3.17 -23.56 -3.07
C GLN A 111 2.04 -23.81 -2.07
N ALA A 112 0.87 -24.14 -2.59
CA ALA A 112 -0.22 -24.76 -1.84
C ALA A 112 -0.15 -26.29 -2.04
N GLU A 113 -0.05 -27.03 -0.94
CA GLU A 113 -0.11 -28.50 -0.90
C GLU A 113 -1.50 -28.92 -0.44
N ASP A 114 -2.13 -29.90 -1.11
CA ASP A 114 -3.40 -30.46 -0.65
C ASP A 114 -3.27 -31.03 0.78
N LEU A 115 -4.37 -31.07 1.52
CA LEU A 115 -4.35 -31.54 2.91
C LEU A 115 -3.99 -33.04 3.04
N ASP A 116 -4.16 -33.82 1.98
CA ASP A 116 -3.73 -35.22 1.91
C ASP A 116 -2.26 -35.37 1.46
N GLY A 117 -1.58 -34.28 1.10
CA GLY A 117 -0.18 -34.22 0.70
C GLY A 117 0.12 -34.76 -0.70
N ARG A 118 -0.89 -35.06 -1.52
CA ARG A 118 -0.66 -35.74 -2.83
C ARG A 118 -0.31 -34.80 -3.97
N THR A 119 -0.84 -33.58 -3.95
CA THR A 119 -0.63 -32.61 -5.03
C THR A 119 -0.18 -31.25 -4.50
N THR A 120 0.55 -30.52 -5.35
CA THR A 120 0.96 -29.14 -5.08
C THR A 120 0.61 -28.24 -6.25
N SER A 121 0.32 -26.97 -5.96
CA SER A 121 0.20 -25.91 -6.95
C SER A 121 1.49 -25.71 -7.75
N GLU A 122 1.39 -24.99 -8.87
CA GLU A 122 2.57 -24.33 -9.44
C GLU A 122 3.18 -23.39 -8.40
N PRO A 123 4.52 -23.28 -8.34
CA PRO A 123 5.17 -22.35 -7.43
C PRO A 123 5.04 -20.92 -7.94
N LEU A 124 4.69 -20.00 -7.04
CA LEU A 124 4.83 -18.57 -7.27
C LEU A 124 6.10 -18.08 -6.59
N THR A 125 6.90 -17.28 -7.30
CA THR A 125 8.22 -16.83 -6.85
C THR A 125 8.21 -15.34 -6.58
N GLY A 126 9.03 -14.92 -5.62
CA GLY A 126 9.30 -13.53 -5.34
C GLY A 126 10.69 -13.34 -4.72
N SER A 127 11.01 -12.09 -4.40
CA SER A 127 12.23 -11.72 -3.69
C SER A 127 11.98 -10.58 -2.72
N PHE A 128 12.90 -10.41 -1.78
CA PHE A 128 12.96 -9.26 -0.89
C PHE A 128 14.38 -9.04 -0.37
N ARG A 129 14.65 -7.87 0.18
CA ARG A 129 15.92 -7.57 0.88
C ARG A 129 15.66 -7.46 2.38
N THR A 130 16.39 -8.20 3.20
CA THR A 130 16.30 -8.05 4.67
C THR A 130 16.82 -6.68 5.09
N ALA A 131 16.28 -6.13 6.18
CA ALA A 131 16.70 -4.84 6.68
C ALA A 131 18.21 -4.88 7.02
N PRO A 132 18.99 -3.83 6.68
CA PRO A 132 20.42 -3.82 6.92
C PRO A 132 20.75 -3.64 8.41
N VAL A 133 22.01 -3.91 8.76
CA VAL A 133 22.62 -3.51 10.04
C VAL A 133 23.70 -2.46 9.79
N GLY A 134 24.00 -1.64 10.80
CA GLY A 134 25.05 -0.62 10.68
C GLY A 134 24.63 0.55 9.79
N ASN A 135 25.59 1.07 9.01
CA ASN A 135 25.46 2.34 8.28
C ASN A 135 25.27 2.12 6.77
N SER A 136 24.37 1.21 6.38
CA SER A 136 24.04 0.99 4.97
C SER A 136 23.12 2.09 4.42
N ASP A 137 23.16 2.26 3.10
CA ASP A 137 22.15 3.03 2.37
C ASP A 137 20.77 2.40 2.62
N VAL A 138 19.75 3.26 2.71
CA VAL A 138 18.35 2.86 2.78
C VAL A 138 17.58 3.64 1.73
N ARG A 139 16.83 2.96 0.88
CA ARG A 139 15.97 3.56 -0.15
C ARG A 139 14.58 2.98 -0.05
N PHE A 140 13.56 3.81 0.01
CA PHE A 140 12.17 3.35 0.02
C PHE A 140 11.26 4.30 -0.75
N ALA A 141 10.08 3.82 -1.11
CA ALA A 141 9.04 4.63 -1.74
C ALA A 141 7.79 4.64 -0.86
N TRP A 142 6.95 5.67 -0.97
CA TRP A 142 5.67 5.74 -0.28
C TRP A 142 4.57 6.36 -1.15
N SER A 143 3.33 5.92 -0.92
CA SER A 143 2.10 6.53 -1.48
C SER A 143 0.87 5.97 -0.77
N GLY A 144 -0.31 6.55 -1.04
CA GLY A 144 -1.62 5.98 -0.71
C GLY A 144 -2.57 5.97 -1.92
N ASP A 145 -3.85 5.76 -1.64
CA ASP A 145 -4.98 6.07 -2.52
C ASP A 145 -5.03 5.23 -3.82
N VAL A 146 -5.61 4.02 -3.71
CA VAL A 146 -5.62 3.02 -4.78
C VAL A 146 -7.03 2.49 -5.10
N ALA A 147 -7.43 2.68 -6.35
CA ALA A 147 -8.66 2.21 -6.98
C ALA A 147 -9.95 2.87 -6.45
N GLY A 148 -9.94 4.20 -6.30
CA GLY A 148 -11.03 5.04 -5.78
C GLY A 148 -11.65 6.00 -6.79
N GLN A 149 -12.76 6.63 -6.38
CA GLN A 149 -13.46 7.71 -7.09
C GLN A 149 -13.80 7.45 -8.57
N GLY A 150 -13.98 6.17 -8.93
CA GLY A 150 -14.34 5.73 -10.28
C GLY A 150 -13.17 5.18 -11.11
N TRP A 151 -11.95 5.16 -10.56
CA TRP A 151 -10.73 4.80 -11.29
C TRP A 151 -10.10 3.49 -10.77
N GLY A 152 -10.65 2.36 -11.19
CA GLY A 152 -10.09 1.02 -10.91
C GLY A 152 -9.04 0.56 -11.94
N ILE A 153 -8.87 -0.75 -12.08
CA ILE A 153 -7.93 -1.34 -13.05
C ILE A 153 -8.40 -1.06 -14.47
N ASN A 154 -7.55 -0.40 -15.25
CA ASN A 154 -7.79 -0.15 -16.67
C ASN A 154 -6.82 -0.95 -17.57
N PRO A 155 -7.25 -2.08 -18.14
CA PRO A 155 -6.41 -2.91 -18.99
C PRO A 155 -5.93 -2.20 -20.26
N ASP A 156 -6.69 -1.24 -20.78
CA ASP A 156 -6.38 -0.54 -22.04
C ASP A 156 -5.08 0.27 -21.95
N ILE A 157 -4.67 0.66 -20.72
CA ILE A 157 -3.43 1.39 -20.45
C ILE A 157 -2.37 0.53 -19.74
N GLY A 158 -2.59 -0.79 -19.65
CA GLY A 158 -1.68 -1.70 -18.96
C GLY A 158 -1.91 -1.82 -17.45
N GLY A 159 -3.09 -1.45 -16.95
CA GLY A 159 -3.48 -1.59 -15.54
C GLY A 159 -3.03 -0.43 -14.64
N MET A 160 -2.65 -0.74 -13.41
CA MET A 160 -2.19 0.23 -12.41
C MET A 160 -0.70 0.54 -12.57
N THR A 161 -0.34 1.28 -13.61
CA THR A 161 1.07 1.49 -14.02
C THR A 161 1.93 2.25 -13.02
N GLY A 162 1.34 3.00 -12.08
CA GLY A 162 2.06 3.63 -10.96
C GLY A 162 2.86 2.63 -10.12
N PHE A 163 2.32 1.43 -9.88
CA PHE A 163 3.02 0.35 -9.18
C PHE A 163 4.26 -0.13 -9.95
N ALA A 164 4.22 -0.13 -11.29
CA ALA A 164 5.38 -0.45 -12.11
C ALA A 164 6.46 0.65 -12.01
N ALA A 165 6.06 1.91 -11.94
CA ALA A 165 6.97 3.03 -11.75
C ALA A 165 7.68 2.96 -10.38
N VAL A 166 6.94 2.62 -9.32
CA VAL A 166 7.51 2.35 -7.98
C VAL A 166 8.50 1.19 -8.02
N ALA A 167 8.10 0.05 -8.59
CA ALA A 167 8.95 -1.15 -8.69
C ALA A 167 10.27 -0.86 -9.43
N ALA A 168 10.23 -0.02 -10.48
CA ALA A 168 11.40 0.38 -11.24
C ALA A 168 12.44 1.17 -10.42
N ARG A 169 12.04 1.74 -9.26
CA ARG A 169 12.95 2.42 -8.33
C ARG A 169 13.78 1.46 -7.47
N LYS A 170 13.42 0.16 -7.48
CA LYS A 170 14.02 -0.89 -6.64
C LYS A 170 14.14 -0.49 -5.17
N PRO A 171 13.05 -0.03 -4.53
CA PRO A 171 13.10 0.34 -3.13
C PRO A 171 13.32 -0.90 -2.24
N ASP A 172 13.96 -0.72 -1.09
CA ASP A 172 14.11 -1.74 -0.04
C ASP A 172 12.74 -2.15 0.54
N PHE A 173 11.79 -1.22 0.56
CA PHE A 173 10.39 -1.46 0.89
C PHE A 173 9.47 -0.37 0.29
N PHE A 174 8.19 -0.68 0.15
CA PHE A 174 7.13 0.28 -0.18
C PHE A 174 6.28 0.54 1.07
N LEU A 175 6.15 1.81 1.45
CA LEU A 175 5.25 2.25 2.50
C LEU A 175 3.89 2.61 1.87
N HIS A 176 2.86 1.83 2.18
CA HIS A 176 1.50 2.14 1.75
C HIS A 176 0.79 2.88 2.90
N SER A 177 0.56 4.18 2.72
CA SER A 177 0.07 5.10 3.73
C SER A 177 -1.45 5.26 3.67
N GLY A 178 -2.20 4.17 3.78
CA GLY A 178 -3.67 4.25 3.74
C GLY A 178 -4.27 4.05 2.36
N ASP A 179 -5.60 3.95 2.32
CA ASP A 179 -6.43 3.80 1.12
C ASP A 179 -5.90 2.73 0.17
N THR A 180 -5.52 1.59 0.75
CA THR A 180 -5.09 0.40 0.02
C THR A 180 -6.20 -0.19 -0.82
N VAL A 181 -7.45 0.19 -0.54
CA VAL A 181 -8.67 -0.08 -1.30
C VAL A 181 -9.68 1.04 -1.06
N TYR A 182 -10.64 1.18 -1.97
CA TYR A 182 -11.89 1.92 -1.72
C TYR A 182 -13.06 0.96 -1.57
N SER A 183 -13.45 0.70 -0.32
CA SER A 183 -14.54 -0.22 0.01
C SER A 183 -15.93 0.38 -0.15
N ASP A 184 -15.99 1.69 -0.31
CA ASP A 184 -17.18 2.54 -0.26
C ASP A 184 -17.40 3.34 -1.56
N ASN A 185 -16.56 3.14 -2.58
CA ASN A 185 -16.69 3.75 -3.89
C ASN A 185 -17.00 2.68 -4.96
N PRO A 186 -18.28 2.49 -5.33
CA PRO A 186 -18.64 1.61 -6.42
C PRO A 186 -18.01 2.03 -7.75
N LEU A 187 -17.49 1.08 -8.50
CA LEU A 187 -16.99 1.27 -9.86
C LEU A 187 -18.06 0.95 -10.90
N VAL A 188 -18.07 1.73 -11.96
CA VAL A 188 -18.78 1.44 -13.21
C VAL A 188 -17.79 1.02 -14.29
N GLU A 189 -18.22 0.21 -15.25
CA GLU A 189 -17.34 -0.33 -16.30
C GLU A 189 -16.67 0.78 -17.13
N LYS A 190 -17.38 1.89 -17.38
CA LYS A 190 -16.92 2.95 -18.28
C LYS A 190 -17.13 4.32 -17.66
N VAL A 191 -16.09 5.13 -17.67
CA VAL A 191 -16.14 6.56 -17.30
C VAL A 191 -15.66 7.36 -18.52
N THR A 192 -16.53 8.23 -19.06
CA THR A 192 -16.19 9.11 -20.18
C THR A 192 -15.64 10.42 -19.64
N LEU A 193 -14.42 10.78 -20.05
CA LEU A 193 -13.75 12.01 -19.67
C LEU A 193 -14.30 13.20 -20.50
N PRO A 194 -14.10 14.46 -20.03
CA PRO A 194 -14.55 15.66 -20.75
C PRO A 194 -14.03 15.80 -22.19
N ASP A 195 -12.86 15.23 -22.50
CA ASP A 195 -12.23 15.24 -23.82
C ASP A 195 -12.67 14.08 -24.73
N GLY A 196 -13.60 13.23 -24.26
CA GLY A 196 -14.13 12.08 -24.99
C GLY A 196 -13.31 10.80 -24.83
N GLN A 197 -12.17 10.82 -24.14
CA GLN A 197 -11.47 9.59 -23.76
C GLN A 197 -12.34 8.75 -22.81
N VAL A 198 -12.16 7.43 -22.83
CA VAL A 198 -12.93 6.53 -21.97
C VAL A 198 -11.99 5.70 -21.12
N TRP A 199 -12.19 5.79 -19.80
CA TRP A 199 -11.60 4.86 -18.85
C TRP A 199 -12.44 3.60 -18.77
N ARG A 200 -11.81 2.42 -18.84
CA ARG A 200 -12.49 1.11 -18.77
C ARG A 200 -12.05 0.34 -17.55
N ASN A 201 -12.91 0.27 -16.55
CA ASN A 201 -12.66 -0.51 -15.35
C ASN A 201 -12.91 -2.00 -15.60
N ILE A 202 -12.04 -2.85 -15.07
CA ILE A 202 -12.49 -4.16 -14.60
C ILE A 202 -13.47 -3.92 -13.45
N VAL A 203 -14.62 -4.59 -13.44
CA VAL A 203 -15.60 -4.51 -12.35
C VAL A 203 -15.92 -5.92 -11.86
N THR A 204 -15.75 -6.14 -10.55
CA THR A 204 -16.20 -7.34 -9.85
C THR A 204 -17.53 -7.06 -9.14
N PRO A 205 -18.30 -8.09 -8.74
CA PRO A 205 -19.52 -7.89 -7.97
C PRO A 205 -19.28 -7.02 -6.73
N GLU A 206 -18.19 -7.27 -5.99
CA GLU A 206 -17.86 -6.53 -4.78
C GLU A 206 -17.49 -5.08 -5.08
N LYS A 207 -16.84 -4.79 -6.22
CA LYS A 207 -16.56 -3.40 -6.65
C LYS A 207 -17.77 -2.67 -7.21
N SER A 208 -18.91 -3.31 -7.44
CA SER A 208 -20.12 -2.66 -7.98
C SER A 208 -21.04 -2.05 -6.91
N LYS A 209 -20.73 -2.21 -5.63
CA LYS A 209 -21.45 -1.61 -4.50
C LYS A 209 -20.52 -1.30 -3.33
N VAL A 210 -21.03 -0.58 -2.33
CA VAL A 210 -20.33 -0.39 -1.06
C VAL A 210 -20.21 -1.72 -0.31
N ALA A 211 -19.11 -1.94 0.40
CA ALA A 211 -18.92 -3.14 1.19
C ALA A 211 -19.63 -3.02 2.55
N GLU A 212 -20.38 -4.04 2.92
CA GLU A 212 -21.04 -4.11 4.23
C GLU A 212 -20.70 -5.38 4.96
N THR A 213 -20.59 -6.49 4.23
CA THR A 213 -20.25 -7.82 4.75
C THR A 213 -18.75 -8.09 4.67
N LEU A 214 -18.27 -9.02 5.50
CA LEU A 214 -16.87 -9.45 5.45
C LEU A 214 -16.45 -9.97 4.06
N ALA A 215 -17.35 -10.67 3.35
CA ALA A 215 -17.07 -11.17 2.00
C ALA A 215 -16.91 -10.03 0.99
N GLU A 216 -17.75 -8.99 1.09
CA GLU A 216 -17.62 -7.81 0.23
C GLU A 216 -16.31 -7.07 0.52
N TYR A 217 -15.96 -6.85 1.80
CA TYR A 217 -14.66 -6.25 2.15
C TYR A 217 -13.48 -7.07 1.62
N ARG A 218 -13.48 -8.39 1.76
CA ARG A 218 -12.45 -9.27 1.17
C ARG A 218 -12.33 -9.09 -0.35
N GLY A 219 -13.46 -8.95 -1.04
CA GLY A 219 -13.47 -8.69 -2.48
C GLY A 219 -12.86 -7.34 -2.88
N GLN A 220 -12.95 -6.31 -2.03
CA GLN A 220 -12.29 -5.03 -2.27
C GLN A 220 -10.77 -5.18 -2.31
N PHE A 221 -10.18 -5.91 -1.36
CA PHE A 221 -8.74 -6.20 -1.34
C PHE A 221 -8.32 -7.16 -2.44
N ALA A 222 -9.15 -8.18 -2.73
CA ALA A 222 -8.90 -9.12 -3.81
C ALA A 222 -8.77 -8.43 -5.18
N TYR A 223 -9.61 -7.41 -5.42
CA TYR A 223 -9.65 -6.66 -6.67
C TYR A 223 -8.29 -6.09 -7.08
N ASN A 224 -7.57 -5.45 -6.15
CA ASN A 224 -6.27 -4.82 -6.47
C ASN A 224 -5.22 -5.85 -6.88
N LEU A 225 -5.31 -7.09 -6.39
CA LEU A 225 -4.41 -8.20 -6.77
C LEU A 225 -4.81 -8.88 -8.09
N LEU A 226 -5.86 -8.44 -8.78
CA LEU A 226 -6.10 -8.82 -10.18
C LEU A 226 -5.09 -8.14 -11.11
N ASP A 227 -4.61 -6.95 -10.74
CA ASP A 227 -3.66 -6.19 -11.52
C ASP A 227 -2.27 -6.85 -11.54
N GLU A 228 -1.62 -6.85 -12.70
CA GLU A 228 -0.29 -7.45 -12.87
C GLU A 228 0.83 -6.59 -12.27
N ASN A 229 0.70 -5.25 -12.30
CA ASN A 229 1.72 -4.35 -11.74
C ASN A 229 1.70 -4.40 -10.22
N VAL A 230 0.52 -4.44 -9.61
CA VAL A 230 0.36 -4.63 -8.16
C VAL A 230 0.99 -5.96 -7.73
N ARG A 231 0.64 -7.08 -8.38
CA ARG A 231 1.22 -8.40 -8.08
C ARG A 231 2.74 -8.43 -8.28
N ARG A 232 3.26 -7.75 -9.30
CA ARG A 232 4.71 -7.67 -9.57
C ARG A 232 5.45 -6.90 -8.47
N LEU A 233 4.92 -5.76 -8.03
CA LEU A 233 5.49 -5.01 -6.90
C LEU A 233 5.45 -5.89 -5.64
N ALA A 234 4.29 -6.43 -5.28
CA ALA A 234 4.11 -7.17 -4.03
C ALA A 234 4.98 -8.42 -3.93
N ALA A 235 5.29 -9.07 -5.06
CA ALA A 235 6.17 -10.24 -5.12
C ALA A 235 7.67 -9.89 -4.97
N SER A 236 8.09 -8.64 -5.17
CA SER A 236 9.51 -8.27 -5.26
C SER A 236 9.95 -7.14 -4.32
N VAL A 237 8.99 -6.38 -3.78
CA VAL A 237 9.21 -5.27 -2.86
C VAL A 237 8.36 -5.51 -1.61
N PRO A 238 8.96 -5.63 -0.42
CA PRO A 238 8.22 -5.72 0.82
C PRO A 238 7.35 -4.49 1.04
N SER A 239 6.09 -4.70 1.36
CA SER A 239 5.19 -3.62 1.76
C SER A 239 5.15 -3.47 3.29
N ILE A 240 5.26 -2.23 3.78
CA ILE A 240 4.86 -1.86 5.13
C ILE A 240 3.56 -1.10 4.97
N VAL A 241 2.45 -1.73 5.38
CA VAL A 241 1.10 -1.23 5.10
C VAL A 241 0.48 -0.61 6.35
N GLN A 242 -0.12 0.55 6.16
CA GLN A 242 -1.00 1.29 7.06
C GLN A 242 -2.40 1.36 6.41
N TRP A 243 -3.44 1.43 7.22
CA TRP A 243 -4.80 1.69 6.74
C TRP A 243 -5.17 3.15 6.94
N ASP A 244 -6.27 3.57 6.34
CA ASP A 244 -6.91 4.86 6.51
C ASP A 244 -8.44 4.67 6.51
N ASP A 245 -9.22 5.61 6.01
CA ASP A 245 -10.68 5.56 6.06
C ASP A 245 -11.29 4.65 5.02
N HIS A 246 -10.80 4.65 3.78
CA HIS A 246 -11.46 3.94 2.68
C HIS A 246 -11.32 2.40 2.73
N GLU A 247 -10.48 1.87 3.62
CA GLU A 247 -10.60 0.47 4.03
C GLU A 247 -11.98 0.16 4.60
N VAL A 248 -12.64 1.12 5.23
CA VAL A 248 -13.94 1.02 5.90
C VAL A 248 -15.02 1.78 5.14
N VAL A 249 -14.99 3.12 5.24
CA VAL A 249 -15.91 4.10 4.65
C VAL A 249 -15.31 5.50 4.81
N ASN A 250 -15.46 6.35 3.79
CA ASN A 250 -14.96 7.72 3.75
C ASN A 250 -15.17 8.48 5.08
N ASN A 251 -14.11 9.13 5.55
CA ASN A 251 -13.99 10.01 6.71
C ASN A 251 -14.32 9.41 8.07
N TRP A 252 -14.44 8.08 8.19
CA TRP A 252 -15.05 7.49 9.37
C TRP A 252 -14.36 7.80 10.71
N TYR A 253 -15.16 7.71 11.77
CA TYR A 253 -14.68 7.76 13.15
C TYR A 253 -15.43 6.74 14.06
N PRO A 254 -14.82 6.33 15.19
CA PRO A 254 -15.46 5.40 16.13
C PRO A 254 -16.82 5.89 16.64
N GLY A 255 -17.82 5.01 16.62
CA GLY A 255 -19.18 5.32 17.06
C GLY A 255 -20.04 6.09 16.07
N GLU A 256 -19.56 6.35 14.85
CA GLU A 256 -20.36 6.97 13.79
C GLU A 256 -21.57 6.10 13.39
N ILE A 257 -22.68 6.78 13.12
CA ILE A 257 -23.89 6.19 12.53
C ILE A 257 -24.11 6.85 11.16
N LEU A 258 -23.97 6.07 10.10
CA LEU A 258 -24.09 6.56 8.73
C LEU A 258 -25.54 7.00 8.42
N ASP A 259 -25.66 8.16 7.77
CA ASP A 259 -26.90 8.60 7.12
C ASP A 259 -26.79 8.54 5.59
N LEU A 260 -26.24 7.43 5.08
CA LEU A 260 -25.99 7.21 3.66
C LEU A 260 -26.93 6.14 3.10
N PRO A 261 -27.79 6.44 2.10
CA PRO A 261 -28.85 5.54 1.64
C PRO A 261 -28.33 4.23 1.04
N GLN A 262 -27.10 4.20 0.54
CA GLN A 262 -26.47 3.01 -0.04
C GLN A 262 -26.06 1.96 0.99
N TYR A 263 -26.07 2.30 2.29
CA TYR A 263 -25.76 1.37 3.37
C TYR A 263 -27.03 0.89 4.08
N THR A 264 -27.12 -0.41 4.34
CA THR A 264 -28.13 -1.02 5.20
C THR A 264 -27.64 -1.11 6.64
N GLU A 265 -26.40 -1.59 6.87
CA GLU A 265 -25.77 -1.47 8.19
C GLU A 265 -25.25 -0.04 8.38
N LYS A 266 -25.74 0.64 9.42
CA LYS A 266 -25.42 2.05 9.66
C LYS A 266 -24.31 2.24 10.69
N ARG A 267 -24.02 1.25 11.53
CA ARG A 267 -23.03 1.39 12.60
C ARG A 267 -21.64 1.17 12.04
N VAL A 268 -20.85 2.23 12.02
CA VAL A 268 -19.51 2.13 11.43
C VAL A 268 -18.60 1.20 12.22
N ASP A 269 -18.76 1.08 13.53
CA ASP A 269 -17.97 0.11 14.33
C ASP A 269 -18.10 -1.34 13.83
N VAL A 270 -19.27 -1.71 13.28
CA VAL A 270 -19.51 -3.05 12.71
C VAL A 270 -18.81 -3.20 11.36
N LEU A 271 -18.90 -2.16 10.53
CA LEU A 271 -18.22 -2.09 9.24
C LEU A 271 -16.70 -2.14 9.43
N ALA A 272 -16.18 -1.31 10.33
CA ALA A 272 -14.77 -1.24 10.71
C ALA A 272 -14.23 -2.57 11.22
N GLN A 273 -15.00 -3.32 12.03
CA GLN A 273 -14.57 -4.64 12.48
C GLN A 273 -14.42 -5.64 11.31
N ARG A 274 -15.32 -5.59 10.33
CA ARG A 274 -15.27 -6.47 9.14
C ARG A 274 -14.13 -6.07 8.21
N ALA A 275 -13.98 -4.78 7.96
CA ALA A 275 -12.88 -4.19 7.21
C ALA A 275 -11.52 -4.54 7.84
N PHE A 276 -11.39 -4.41 9.16
CA PHE A 276 -10.18 -4.75 9.91
C PHE A 276 -9.77 -6.22 9.71
N GLN A 277 -10.74 -7.15 9.78
CA GLN A 277 -10.46 -8.55 9.52
C GLN A 277 -9.99 -8.77 8.07
N ALA A 278 -10.69 -8.20 7.09
CA ALA A 278 -10.32 -8.32 5.69
C ALA A 278 -8.92 -7.71 5.40
N PHE A 279 -8.63 -6.53 5.96
CA PHE A 279 -7.33 -5.87 5.88
C PHE A 279 -6.21 -6.79 6.36
N HIS A 280 -6.36 -7.39 7.55
CA HIS A 280 -5.34 -8.30 8.07
C HIS A 280 -5.26 -9.64 7.33
N GLU A 281 -6.34 -10.11 6.74
CA GLU A 281 -6.32 -11.32 5.91
C GLU A 281 -5.60 -11.07 4.59
N TRP A 282 -5.76 -9.90 3.96
CA TRP A 282 -5.32 -9.64 2.59
C TRP A 282 -4.03 -8.80 2.46
N GLN A 283 -3.64 -8.05 3.49
CA GLN A 283 -2.38 -7.30 3.53
C GLN A 283 -1.27 -8.08 4.26
N PRO A 284 0.01 -7.93 3.86
CA PRO A 284 1.14 -8.63 4.49
C PRO A 284 1.58 -7.96 5.82
N VAL A 285 0.62 -7.72 6.72
CA VAL A 285 0.81 -7.11 8.06
C VAL A 285 0.92 -8.18 9.13
N ASP A 286 1.95 -8.09 9.98
CA ASP A 286 2.17 -8.99 11.10
C ASP A 286 1.56 -8.43 12.39
N GLN A 287 0.35 -8.90 12.72
CA GLN A 287 -0.37 -8.49 13.93
C GLN A 287 0.43 -8.74 15.22
N ALA A 288 1.34 -9.74 15.24
CA ALA A 288 2.16 -10.00 16.42
C ALA A 288 3.23 -8.92 16.66
N ARG A 289 3.51 -8.06 15.66
CA ARG A 289 4.41 -6.91 15.80
C ARG A 289 3.67 -5.61 16.10
N ALA A 290 2.39 -5.51 15.78
CA ALA A 290 1.57 -4.37 16.13
C ALA A 290 1.39 -4.28 17.65
N VAL A 291 1.51 -3.07 18.20
CA VAL A 291 1.49 -2.86 19.66
C VAL A 291 0.12 -3.17 20.27
N ASP A 292 -0.93 -3.02 19.47
CA ASP A 292 -2.34 -3.27 19.81
C ASP A 292 -2.94 -4.43 19.00
N GLY A 293 -2.14 -5.13 18.20
CA GLY A 293 -2.61 -6.17 17.27
C GLY A 293 -3.30 -5.63 16.01
N ARG A 294 -3.27 -4.31 15.79
CA ARG A 294 -3.82 -3.62 14.63
C ARG A 294 -2.69 -3.11 13.74
N VAL A 295 -2.45 -1.80 13.70
CA VAL A 295 -1.63 -1.15 12.68
C VAL A 295 -0.32 -0.60 13.24
N TYR A 296 -0.35 0.17 14.33
CA TYR A 296 0.84 0.94 14.71
C TYR A 296 1.98 0.09 15.27
N ARG A 297 3.18 0.29 14.71
CA ARG A 297 4.38 -0.53 14.91
C ARG A 297 5.63 0.20 14.39
N SER A 298 6.82 -0.31 14.70
CA SER A 298 8.08 0.26 14.20
C SER A 298 9.03 -0.75 13.54
N PHE A 299 9.87 -0.22 12.65
CA PHE A 299 10.85 -0.97 11.86
C PHE A 299 12.19 -0.23 11.80
N SER A 300 13.27 -0.93 12.10
CA SER A 300 14.62 -0.38 12.01
C SER A 300 15.33 -0.86 10.75
N PHE A 301 15.90 0.06 10.00
CA PHE A 301 16.74 -0.18 8.84
C PHE A 301 18.15 0.37 9.14
N GLY A 302 18.98 -0.50 9.69
CA GLY A 302 20.31 -0.15 10.19
C GLY A 302 20.27 0.92 11.27
N ARG A 303 21.27 1.81 11.24
CA ARG A 303 21.39 3.01 12.09
C ARG A 303 20.84 4.26 11.42
N ARG A 304 20.35 4.14 10.18
CA ARG A 304 19.97 5.28 9.36
C ARG A 304 18.51 5.63 9.49
N VAL A 305 17.62 4.65 9.43
CA VAL A 305 16.17 4.88 9.44
C VAL A 305 15.51 4.03 10.50
N GLU A 306 14.64 4.64 11.30
CA GLU A 306 13.58 3.93 11.99
C GLU A 306 12.24 4.51 11.55
N LEU A 307 11.35 3.63 11.10
CA LEU A 307 10.01 3.95 10.63
C LEU A 307 9.02 3.68 11.76
N PHE A 308 8.13 4.64 12.02
CA PHE A 308 7.05 4.57 13.00
C PHE A 308 5.73 4.70 12.25
N VAL A 309 5.00 3.59 12.14
CA VAL A 309 3.66 3.57 11.53
C VAL A 309 2.65 3.88 12.63
N VAL A 310 1.77 4.85 12.42
CA VAL A 310 0.68 5.18 13.35
C VAL A 310 -0.68 4.69 12.83
N ASP A 311 -1.74 4.95 13.58
CA ASP A 311 -3.14 4.69 13.25
C ASP A 311 -3.95 5.91 13.65
N MET A 312 -4.33 6.76 12.70
CA MET A 312 -5.06 8.01 12.96
C MET A 312 -6.58 7.85 12.78
N ARG A 313 -7.08 6.61 12.67
CA ARG A 313 -8.52 6.29 12.55
C ARG A 313 -9.11 5.68 13.80
N THR A 314 -8.52 4.60 14.31
CA THR A 314 -9.10 3.81 15.40
C THR A 314 -9.44 4.63 16.65
N TYR A 315 -8.64 5.67 16.91
CA TYR A 315 -8.60 6.37 18.20
C TYR A 315 -9.03 7.83 18.10
N LYS A 316 -9.45 8.26 16.91
CA LYS A 316 -9.80 9.64 16.59
C LYS A 316 -11.15 10.01 17.22
N ASP A 317 -11.29 11.27 17.62
CA ASP A 317 -12.60 11.81 18.00
C ASP A 317 -13.54 11.96 16.80
N ALA A 318 -14.84 12.13 17.06
CA ALA A 318 -15.83 12.42 16.04
C ALA A 318 -15.50 13.66 15.21
N ASN A 319 -15.83 13.65 13.92
CA ASN A 319 -15.56 14.79 13.02
C ASN A 319 -16.33 16.07 13.42
N ASN A 320 -17.48 15.89 14.07
CA ASN A 320 -18.30 16.98 14.61
C ASN A 320 -17.96 17.37 16.05
N ALA A 321 -16.87 16.85 16.63
CA ALA A 321 -16.43 17.22 17.96
C ALA A 321 -16.05 18.73 18.03
N PRO A 322 -16.18 19.37 19.21
CA PRO A 322 -15.75 20.77 19.37
C PRO A 322 -14.29 20.99 18.96
N ARG A 323 -14.08 21.99 18.10
CA ARG A 323 -12.78 22.27 17.46
C ARG A 323 -11.85 23.15 18.29
N ASP A 324 -12.36 23.83 19.30
CA ASP A 324 -11.62 24.77 20.17
C ASP A 324 -11.16 24.14 21.50
N GLY A 325 -11.66 22.95 21.82
CA GLY A 325 -11.33 22.18 23.02
C GLY A 325 -10.12 21.26 22.86
N ALA A 326 -9.90 20.37 23.83
CA ALA A 326 -8.94 19.28 23.69
C ALA A 326 -9.60 18.10 22.96
N GLY A 327 -8.96 17.59 21.92
CA GLY A 327 -9.34 16.37 21.22
C GLY A 327 -8.15 15.47 20.93
N GLN A 328 -8.42 14.33 20.31
CA GLN A 328 -7.46 13.26 20.02
C GLN A 328 -7.59 12.73 18.58
N ILE A 329 -6.46 12.30 18.05
CA ILE A 329 -6.28 11.70 16.73
C ILE A 329 -5.59 10.35 16.83
N LEU A 330 -4.55 10.24 17.67
CA LEU A 330 -3.84 9.01 17.97
C LEU A 330 -4.44 8.29 19.18
N GLY A 331 -5.03 9.04 20.10
CA GLY A 331 -5.42 8.55 21.42
C GLY A 331 -4.22 8.39 22.36
N ALA A 332 -4.48 8.59 23.66
CA ALA A 332 -3.41 8.82 24.64
C ALA A 332 -2.38 7.68 24.75
N ARG A 333 -2.76 6.41 24.52
CA ARG A 333 -1.84 5.27 24.56
C ARG A 333 -0.86 5.30 23.38
N GLN A 334 -1.35 5.52 22.17
CA GLN A 334 -0.52 5.56 20.98
C GLN A 334 0.33 6.84 20.94
N ALA A 335 -0.22 7.99 21.32
CA ALA A 335 0.53 9.24 21.41
C ALA A 335 1.75 9.09 22.36
N ARG A 336 1.55 8.47 23.53
CA ARG A 336 2.65 8.14 24.46
C ARG A 336 3.63 7.14 23.86
N TRP A 337 3.14 6.07 23.22
CA TRP A 337 4.00 5.11 22.54
C TRP A 337 4.88 5.77 21.48
N LEU A 338 4.33 6.68 20.67
CA LEU A 338 5.03 7.38 19.61
C LEU A 338 6.16 8.22 20.18
N VAL A 339 5.85 9.10 21.14
CA VAL A 339 6.85 9.94 21.81
C VAL A 339 7.94 9.10 22.47
N ASP A 340 7.57 8.06 23.21
CA ASP A 340 8.51 7.19 23.91
C ASP A 340 9.41 6.41 22.96
N SER A 341 8.87 5.92 21.84
CA SER A 341 9.63 5.14 20.87
C SER A 341 10.56 6.03 20.05
N LEU A 342 10.08 7.20 19.61
CA LEU A 342 10.93 8.23 18.98
C LEU A 342 12.07 8.68 19.90
N SER A 343 11.80 8.84 21.19
CA SER A 343 12.81 9.23 22.19
C SER A 343 13.88 8.16 22.42
N ARG A 344 13.52 6.87 22.35
CA ARG A 344 14.46 5.75 22.51
C ARG A 344 15.25 5.45 21.23
N SER A 345 14.73 5.86 20.08
CA SER A 345 15.34 5.57 18.79
C SER A 345 16.73 6.19 18.66
N ARG A 346 17.68 5.35 18.24
CA ARG A 346 19.06 5.75 17.92
C ARG A 346 19.29 5.91 16.42
N ALA A 347 18.24 5.79 15.61
CA ALA A 347 18.35 6.01 14.17
C ALA A 347 18.66 7.48 13.86
N THR A 348 19.42 7.68 12.80
CA THR A 348 19.74 9.03 12.28
C THR A 348 18.47 9.78 11.97
N TRP A 349 17.55 9.16 11.21
CA TRP A 349 16.24 9.67 10.85
C TRP A 349 15.13 8.83 11.48
N LYS A 350 14.14 9.53 12.00
CA LYS A 350 12.91 8.96 12.55
C LYS A 350 11.77 9.36 11.63
N ILE A 351 11.28 8.39 10.87
CA ILE A 351 10.25 8.63 9.86
C ILE A 351 8.91 8.24 10.48
N VAL A 352 7.97 9.18 10.57
CA VAL A 352 6.60 8.90 11.01
C VAL A 352 5.73 8.75 9.78
N ALA A 353 5.17 7.57 9.58
CA ALA A 353 4.16 7.30 8.57
C ALA A 353 2.78 7.54 9.17
N ALA A 354 2.11 8.57 8.67
CA ALA A 354 0.80 9.02 9.11
C ALA A 354 -0.19 8.85 7.96
N ASP A 355 -1.36 8.30 8.24
CA ASP A 355 -2.44 8.11 7.26
C ASP A 355 -3.01 9.47 6.85
N LEU A 356 -3.29 10.34 7.81
CA LEU A 356 -3.78 11.70 7.58
C LEU A 356 -2.67 12.77 7.53
N PRO A 357 -2.86 13.88 6.79
CA PRO A 357 -1.95 15.02 6.80
C PRO A 357 -1.97 15.80 8.11
N ILE A 358 -0.87 16.48 8.39
CA ILE A 358 -0.61 17.16 9.67
C ILE A 358 -1.24 18.56 9.73
N GLY A 359 -0.98 19.40 8.73
CA GLY A 359 -1.39 20.81 8.72
C GLY A 359 -2.37 21.18 7.62
N LEU A 360 -2.88 20.19 6.88
CA LEU A 360 -3.89 20.42 5.84
C LEU A 360 -5.29 20.28 6.43
N ILE A 361 -6.13 21.27 6.12
CA ILE A 361 -7.55 21.21 6.44
C ILE A 361 -8.18 20.17 5.52
N VAL A 362 -8.75 19.11 6.09
CA VAL A 362 -9.48 18.06 5.37
C VAL A 362 -10.96 18.14 5.79
N PRO A 363 -11.82 18.75 4.93
CA PRO A 363 -13.23 18.97 5.27
C PRO A 363 -14.06 17.69 5.19
N ASP A 364 -15.02 17.58 6.10
CA ASP A 364 -16.10 16.58 6.08
C ASP A 364 -17.45 17.30 6.08
N GLY A 365 -17.88 17.78 4.91
CA GLY A 365 -19.00 18.71 4.82
C GLY A 365 -18.69 20.04 5.55
N ALA A 366 -19.39 20.31 6.65
CA ALA A 366 -19.14 21.48 7.51
C ALA A 366 -18.20 21.18 8.70
N ASP A 367 -17.90 19.90 8.90
CA ASP A 367 -17.05 19.35 9.95
C ASP A 367 -15.62 19.12 9.41
N ILE A 368 -14.75 18.58 10.26
CA ILE A 368 -13.34 18.37 9.94
C ILE A 368 -12.93 16.94 10.28
N GLU A 369 -12.30 16.30 9.32
CA GLU A 369 -11.78 14.94 9.44
C GLU A 369 -10.34 14.92 9.95
N GLY A 370 -9.50 15.78 9.40
CA GLY A 370 -8.05 15.76 9.58
C GLY A 370 -7.58 16.25 10.96
N VAL A 371 -6.26 16.37 11.10
CA VAL A 371 -5.61 16.92 12.29
C VAL A 371 -5.90 18.42 12.41
N ALA A 372 -5.68 19.16 11.33
CA ALA A 372 -5.87 20.60 11.28
C ALA A 372 -7.34 20.96 11.41
N ASN A 373 -7.70 21.74 12.44
CA ASN A 373 -9.09 21.97 12.82
C ASN A 373 -9.77 23.12 12.04
N GLY A 374 -9.02 23.86 11.21
CA GLY A 374 -9.51 24.98 10.42
C GLY A 374 -9.83 26.24 11.23
N LEU A 375 -9.36 26.33 12.47
CA LEU A 375 -9.48 27.49 13.36
C LEU A 375 -8.09 28.09 13.58
N PRO A 376 -7.73 29.18 12.88
CA PRO A 376 -6.45 29.84 13.06
C PRO A 376 -6.19 30.23 14.52
N GLY A 377 -5.05 29.82 15.06
CA GLY A 377 -4.61 30.25 16.39
C GLY A 377 -4.02 29.12 17.21
N LYS A 378 -4.37 29.08 18.50
CA LYS A 378 -3.83 28.08 19.41
C LYS A 378 -4.36 26.68 19.03
N PRO A 379 -3.55 25.62 19.19
CA PRO A 379 -3.99 24.25 18.92
C PRO A 379 -5.27 23.88 19.68
N GLY A 380 -6.31 23.55 18.92
CA GLY A 380 -7.60 23.07 19.40
C GLY A 380 -8.00 21.75 18.71
N GLY A 381 -9.04 21.09 19.19
CA GLY A 381 -9.49 19.80 18.67
C GLY A 381 -8.33 18.81 18.63
N ARG A 382 -8.10 18.19 17.47
CA ARG A 382 -7.06 17.16 17.27
C ARG A 382 -5.64 17.71 17.22
N GLU A 383 -5.48 19.00 16.87
CA GLU A 383 -4.19 19.68 16.97
C GLU A 383 -3.68 19.73 18.40
N HIS A 384 -4.57 19.66 19.41
CA HIS A 384 -4.18 19.65 20.82
C HIS A 384 -3.27 18.47 21.17
N GLU A 385 -3.66 17.24 20.77
CA GLU A 385 -2.86 16.04 21.00
C GLU A 385 -1.55 16.09 20.20
N LEU A 386 -1.60 16.55 18.95
CA LEU A 386 -0.38 16.71 18.13
C LEU A 386 0.58 17.75 18.74
N ALA A 387 0.08 18.88 19.23
CA ALA A 387 0.89 19.88 19.91
C ALA A 387 1.58 19.29 21.15
N TRP A 388 0.90 18.41 21.90
CA TRP A 388 1.53 17.67 22.98
C TRP A 388 2.64 16.73 22.49
N VAL A 389 2.43 16.00 21.39
CA VAL A 389 3.47 15.14 20.78
C VAL A 389 4.69 15.98 20.40
N LEU A 390 4.49 17.02 19.59
CA LEU A 390 5.55 17.89 19.09
C LEU A 390 6.34 18.58 20.22
N ARG A 391 5.63 19.14 21.21
CA ARG A 391 6.25 19.73 22.40
C ARG A 391 7.08 18.71 23.17
N THR A 392 6.54 17.52 23.38
CA THR A 392 7.23 16.50 24.19
C THR A 392 8.48 15.98 23.48
N LEU A 393 8.45 15.85 22.15
CA LEU A 393 9.63 15.52 21.35
C LEU A 393 10.72 16.60 21.48
N ALA A 394 10.34 17.88 21.39
CA ALA A 394 11.27 18.99 21.56
C ALA A 394 11.89 19.02 22.97
N GLN A 395 11.07 18.85 24.02
CA GLN A 395 11.53 18.76 25.41
C GLN A 395 12.51 17.60 25.64
N ARG A 396 12.27 16.46 24.99
CA ARG A 396 13.15 15.28 25.04
C ARG A 396 14.30 15.35 24.04
N ARG A 397 14.43 16.47 23.30
CA ARG A 397 15.47 16.73 22.31
C ARG A 397 15.55 15.65 21.22
N VAL A 398 14.39 15.15 20.80
CA VAL A 398 14.31 14.20 19.69
C VAL A 398 14.54 14.96 18.40
N ARG A 399 15.61 14.61 17.68
CA ARG A 399 15.99 15.25 16.40
C ARG A 399 15.67 14.36 15.20
N ASN A 400 15.68 15.01 14.02
CA ASN A 400 15.59 14.38 12.69
C ASN A 400 14.29 13.59 12.51
N VAL A 401 13.16 14.20 12.88
CA VAL A 401 11.82 13.65 12.68
C VAL A 401 11.26 14.17 11.35
N VAL A 402 10.78 13.26 10.50
CA VAL A 402 10.15 13.58 9.21
C VAL A 402 8.82 12.85 9.15
N TRP A 403 7.78 13.51 8.65
CA TRP A 403 6.44 12.96 8.47
C TRP A 403 6.19 12.65 7.00
N LEU A 404 5.63 11.47 6.72
CA LEU A 404 5.19 11.06 5.39
C LEU A 404 3.69 10.77 5.45
N THR A 405 2.92 11.40 4.57
CA THR A 405 1.45 11.38 4.55
C THR A 405 0.90 11.17 3.14
N ALA A 406 -0.39 10.79 3.05
CA ALA A 406 -1.15 10.62 1.81
C ALA A 406 -2.54 11.31 1.92
N ASP A 407 -3.65 10.62 1.64
CA ASP A 407 -5.06 11.04 1.85
C ASP A 407 -5.58 12.16 0.92
N VAL A 408 -4.82 13.23 0.71
CA VAL A 408 -5.34 14.43 0.02
C VAL A 408 -5.25 14.39 -1.51
N HIS A 409 -4.70 13.32 -2.07
CA HIS A 409 -4.62 13.04 -3.51
C HIS A 409 -3.89 14.11 -4.34
N TYR A 410 -2.78 14.62 -3.82
CA TYR A 410 -1.74 15.29 -4.59
C TYR A 410 -0.39 15.13 -3.88
N THR A 411 0.69 15.62 -4.50
CA THR A 411 2.01 15.63 -3.86
C THR A 411 2.47 17.03 -3.49
N ALA A 412 3.04 17.15 -2.29
CA ALA A 412 3.50 18.42 -1.74
C ALA A 412 4.63 18.24 -0.72
N ALA A 413 5.38 19.32 -0.51
CA ALA A 413 6.38 19.44 0.56
C ALA A 413 6.03 20.62 1.45
N HIS A 414 5.80 20.33 2.74
CA HIS A 414 5.46 21.35 3.73
C HIS A 414 6.56 21.45 4.78
N HIS A 415 6.97 22.69 5.08
CA HIS A 415 7.90 22.98 6.16
C HIS A 415 7.19 23.73 7.29
N TYR A 416 7.27 23.20 8.49
CA TYR A 416 6.65 23.75 9.70
C TYR A 416 7.73 24.40 10.56
N SER A 417 7.45 25.58 11.12
CA SER A 417 8.40 26.27 12.01
C SER A 417 7.69 27.04 13.12
N PRO A 418 8.19 26.97 14.37
CA PRO A 418 7.69 27.77 15.48
C PRO A 418 7.78 29.29 15.21
N ASP A 419 8.72 29.75 14.36
CA ASP A 419 8.87 31.17 14.02
C ASP A 419 7.68 31.76 13.26
N ARG A 420 6.83 30.90 12.67
CA ARG A 420 5.65 31.28 11.88
C ARG A 420 4.35 30.74 12.49
N ALA A 421 4.44 30.01 13.58
CA ALA A 421 3.33 29.29 14.18
C ALA A 421 2.65 30.13 15.28
N ALA A 422 1.44 29.73 15.64
CA ALA A 422 0.73 30.33 16.78
C ALA A 422 1.29 29.84 18.14
N VAL A 423 2.03 28.73 18.13
CA VAL A 423 2.74 28.17 19.29
C VAL A 423 4.20 27.95 18.94
N ALA A 424 5.11 28.17 19.90
CA ALA A 424 6.56 28.14 19.65
C ALA A 424 7.29 27.00 20.37
N ASP A 425 6.57 26.08 21.02
CA ASP A 425 7.10 25.04 21.90
C ASP A 425 7.44 23.72 21.18
N PHE A 426 7.78 23.75 19.89
CA PHE A 426 8.19 22.60 19.09
C PHE A 426 9.39 22.91 18.19
N ASP A 427 10.11 21.88 17.71
CA ASP A 427 11.21 22.04 16.75
C ASP A 427 10.70 22.05 15.29
N PRO A 428 11.33 22.79 14.36
CA PRO A 428 10.98 22.74 12.94
C PRO A 428 11.00 21.32 12.38
N PHE A 429 10.06 21.00 11.49
CA PHE A 429 9.97 19.68 10.86
C PHE A 429 9.42 19.76 9.43
N TRP A 430 9.61 18.66 8.69
CA TRP A 430 9.10 18.48 7.34
C TRP A 430 8.00 17.43 7.31
N GLU A 431 6.96 17.72 6.54
CA GLU A 431 5.97 16.77 6.05
C GLU A 431 6.11 16.66 4.53
N PHE A 432 6.12 15.44 4.03
CA PHE A 432 6.04 15.17 2.60
C PHE A 432 4.77 14.37 2.31
N VAL A 433 3.91 14.95 1.48
CA VAL A 433 2.63 14.38 1.08
C VAL A 433 2.81 13.72 -0.28
N SER A 434 2.34 12.49 -0.44
CA SER A 434 2.27 11.87 -1.75
C SER A 434 1.12 10.88 -1.90
N GLY A 435 0.31 11.16 -2.91
CA GLY A 435 -0.82 10.38 -3.41
C GLY A 435 -1.52 11.20 -4.50
N PRO A 436 -2.48 10.65 -5.25
CA PRO A 436 -2.89 9.26 -5.20
C PRO A 436 -1.96 8.41 -6.08
N LEU A 437 -1.79 7.14 -5.73
CA LEU A 437 -1.03 6.21 -6.59
C LEU A 437 -1.87 5.73 -7.78
N HIS A 438 -3.15 5.47 -7.54
CA HIS A 438 -4.09 5.02 -8.57
C HIS A 438 -5.55 5.36 -8.20
N ALA A 439 -5.84 6.63 -7.91
CA ALA A 439 -7.19 7.10 -7.60
C ALA A 439 -7.45 8.48 -8.22
N GLY A 440 -8.63 9.05 -8.01
CA GLY A 440 -8.95 10.37 -8.57
C GLY A 440 -8.10 11.43 -7.90
N ALA A 441 -7.47 12.35 -8.63
CA ALA A 441 -6.64 13.39 -7.98
C ALA A 441 -7.50 14.55 -7.43
N PHE A 442 -7.12 15.14 -6.29
CA PHE A 442 -7.81 16.26 -5.63
C PHE A 442 -6.83 17.34 -5.14
N GLY A 443 -7.37 18.40 -4.53
CA GLY A 443 -6.60 19.47 -3.91
C GLY A 443 -6.17 20.60 -4.87
N PRO A 444 -5.27 21.50 -4.42
CA PRO A 444 -4.61 21.45 -3.13
C PRO A 444 -5.54 21.92 -1.99
N ASN A 445 -5.37 21.32 -0.80
CA ASN A 445 -6.11 21.74 0.39
C ASN A 445 -5.45 22.95 1.04
N THR A 446 -6.23 23.68 1.85
CA THR A 446 -5.76 24.86 2.59
C THR A 446 -4.89 24.42 3.78
N LEU A 447 -3.77 25.11 3.99
CA LEU A 447 -2.93 24.93 5.17
C LEU A 447 -3.50 25.70 6.37
N ASP A 448 -3.53 25.05 7.53
CA ASP A 448 -3.86 25.67 8.82
C ASP A 448 -2.62 26.34 9.43
N PRO A 449 -2.69 27.61 9.85
CA PRO A 449 -1.53 28.35 10.34
C PRO A 449 -1.07 27.94 11.75
N THR A 450 -1.78 27.07 12.48
CA THR A 450 -1.48 26.70 13.88
C THR A 450 -0.01 26.33 14.11
N PHE A 451 0.56 25.50 13.24
CA PHE A 451 1.97 25.06 13.31
C PHE A 451 2.89 25.76 12.29
N GLY A 452 2.46 26.89 11.72
CA GLY A 452 3.24 27.72 10.82
C GLY A 452 3.76 27.03 9.54
N PRO A 453 2.96 26.16 8.86
CA PRO A 453 3.39 25.53 7.62
C PRO A 453 3.63 26.54 6.49
N VAL A 454 4.58 26.21 5.63
CA VAL A 454 4.73 26.80 4.29
C VAL A 454 4.80 25.67 3.29
N ALA A 455 4.01 25.79 2.21
CA ALA A 455 4.13 24.91 1.06
C ALA A 455 5.32 25.33 0.19
N GLU A 456 6.39 24.53 0.26
CA GLU A 456 7.61 24.72 -0.52
C GLU A 456 7.47 24.14 -1.94
N PHE A 457 6.56 23.18 -2.09
CA PHE A 457 6.19 22.60 -3.37
C PHE A 457 4.78 22.02 -3.30
N VAL A 458 4.01 22.17 -4.39
CA VAL A 458 2.70 21.56 -4.59
C VAL A 458 2.57 21.20 -6.06
N HIS A 459 2.14 19.97 -6.35
CA HIS A 459 1.69 19.57 -7.67
C HIS A 459 0.34 18.86 -7.54
N ALA A 460 -0.72 19.63 -7.77
CA ALA A 460 -2.11 19.25 -7.63
C ALA A 460 -2.87 19.40 -8.97
N PRO A 461 -3.95 18.64 -9.18
CA PRO A 461 -4.73 18.68 -10.41
C PRO A 461 -5.47 20.01 -10.61
N PRO A 462 -5.87 20.32 -11.85
CA PRO A 462 -6.66 21.52 -12.16
C PRO A 462 -8.13 21.42 -11.68
N ALA A 463 -8.62 20.22 -11.36
CA ALA A 463 -9.98 19.97 -10.92
C ALA A 463 -10.04 18.76 -9.98
N ALA A 464 -11.05 18.73 -9.11
CA ALA A 464 -11.32 17.59 -8.24
C ALA A 464 -11.70 16.33 -9.04
N ASN A 465 -11.36 15.17 -8.48
CA ASN A 465 -11.52 13.86 -9.11
C ASN A 465 -10.92 13.76 -10.53
N THR A 466 -9.73 14.34 -10.73
CA THR A 466 -9.03 14.30 -12.01
C THR A 466 -8.57 12.87 -12.33
N SER A 467 -8.88 12.40 -13.53
CA SER A 467 -8.57 11.04 -13.99
C SER A 467 -7.07 10.74 -13.97
N PRO A 468 -6.65 9.48 -13.65
CA PRO A 468 -5.25 9.07 -13.77
C PRO A 468 -4.64 9.27 -15.17
N LEU A 469 -5.46 9.28 -16.25
CA LEU A 469 -4.98 9.56 -17.62
C LEU A 469 -4.35 10.95 -17.77
N LEU A 470 -4.68 11.89 -16.88
CA LEU A 470 -4.21 13.26 -16.95
C LEU A 470 -2.88 13.47 -16.19
N GLY A 471 -2.28 12.41 -15.63
CA GLY A 471 -0.90 12.44 -15.12
C GLY A 471 -0.73 13.03 -13.72
N TYR A 472 -1.79 13.08 -12.92
CA TYR A 472 -1.76 13.52 -11.51
C TYR A 472 -1.78 12.34 -10.53
N GLN A 473 -1.09 11.26 -10.89
CA GLN A 473 -0.77 10.20 -9.94
C GLN A 473 0.64 10.47 -9.40
N HIS A 474 0.90 10.14 -8.14
CA HIS A 474 2.15 10.49 -7.47
C HIS A 474 2.64 9.37 -6.57
N PHE A 475 3.94 9.34 -6.35
CA PHE A 475 4.54 8.61 -5.25
C PHE A 475 5.81 9.34 -4.80
N GLY A 476 6.17 9.17 -3.54
CA GLY A 476 7.39 9.70 -2.98
C GLY A 476 8.51 8.65 -2.98
N GLU A 477 9.75 9.10 -3.11
CA GLU A 477 10.96 8.28 -2.92
C GLU A 477 11.85 8.94 -1.87
N VAL A 478 12.36 8.14 -0.94
CA VAL A 478 13.34 8.57 0.06
C VAL A 478 14.61 7.74 -0.10
N ALA A 479 15.77 8.38 -0.05
CA ALA A 479 17.05 7.71 0.11
C ALA A 479 17.84 8.35 1.24
N VAL A 480 18.42 7.52 2.11
CA VAL A 480 19.35 7.94 3.16
C VAL A 480 20.72 7.37 2.86
N ASP A 481 21.69 8.26 2.70
CA ASP A 481 23.08 7.88 2.44
C ASP A 481 23.71 7.22 3.68
N GLY A 482 24.29 6.04 3.47
CA GLY A 482 24.89 5.23 4.51
C GLY A 482 26.10 5.89 5.15
N ARG A 483 26.85 6.77 4.46
CA ARG A 483 28.07 7.41 4.97
C ARG A 483 27.79 8.75 5.63
N SER A 484 27.18 9.69 4.91
CA SER A 484 26.87 11.04 5.38
C SER A 484 25.66 11.06 6.32
N GLY A 485 24.70 10.16 6.11
CA GLY A 485 23.40 10.21 6.77
C GLY A 485 22.46 11.27 6.20
N GLU A 486 22.79 11.90 5.07
CA GLU A 486 21.87 12.82 4.39
C GLU A 486 20.64 12.06 3.88
N LEU A 487 19.46 12.63 4.11
CA LEU A 487 18.19 12.10 3.61
C LEU A 487 17.74 12.94 2.42
N THR A 488 17.55 12.32 1.26
CA THR A 488 16.97 12.98 0.10
C THR A 488 15.57 12.45 -0.17
N VAL A 489 14.62 13.36 -0.33
CA VAL A 489 13.25 13.09 -0.76
C VAL A 489 13.08 13.53 -2.20
N TRP A 490 12.42 12.71 -3.01
CA TRP A 490 11.90 13.06 -4.33
C TRP A 490 10.39 12.88 -4.34
N LEU A 491 9.68 13.88 -4.84
CA LEU A 491 8.25 13.80 -5.13
C LEU A 491 8.10 13.54 -6.62
N ARG A 492 7.46 12.42 -7.00
CA ARG A 492 7.45 11.91 -8.37
C ARG A 492 6.04 11.83 -8.93
N ASP A 493 5.94 11.96 -10.24
CA ASP A 493 4.73 11.60 -10.98
C ASP A 493 4.57 10.07 -11.09
N GLY A 494 3.40 9.60 -11.54
CA GLY A 494 3.07 8.19 -11.71
C GLY A 494 3.90 7.46 -12.78
N ARG A 495 4.79 8.17 -13.49
CA ARG A 495 5.77 7.60 -14.42
C ARG A 495 7.18 7.52 -13.82
N GLY A 496 7.34 7.99 -12.58
CA GLY A 496 8.60 7.99 -11.84
C GLY A 496 9.49 9.21 -12.12
N THR A 497 9.00 10.22 -12.84
CA THR A 497 9.74 11.47 -13.08
C THR A 497 9.77 12.29 -11.79
N SER A 498 10.95 12.78 -11.40
CA SER A 498 11.07 13.68 -10.26
C SER A 498 10.50 15.05 -10.60
N LEU A 499 9.47 15.48 -9.89
CA LEU A 499 8.88 16.81 -10.01
C LEU A 499 9.60 17.80 -9.08
N TRP A 500 10.04 17.31 -7.91
CA TRP A 500 10.74 18.10 -6.91
C TRP A 500 11.64 17.22 -6.04
N SER A 501 12.65 17.81 -5.41
CA SER A 501 13.51 17.11 -4.46
C SER A 501 14.09 18.00 -3.37
N LYS A 502 14.38 17.41 -2.21
CA LYS A 502 15.04 18.07 -1.07
C LYS A 502 15.99 17.12 -0.36
N THR A 503 17.20 17.59 -0.12
CA THR A 503 18.16 16.91 0.76
C THR A 503 18.18 17.59 2.12
N LEU A 504 17.93 16.80 3.17
CA LEU A 504 17.99 17.19 4.57
C LEU A 504 19.29 16.65 5.17
N ARG A 505 19.98 17.52 5.93
CA ARG A 505 21.20 17.14 6.64
C ARG A 505 20.84 16.76 8.08
N PRO A 506 21.35 15.63 8.59
CA PRO A 506 21.00 15.19 9.93
C PRO A 506 21.62 16.13 10.96
N GLU A 507 20.82 16.57 11.92
CA GLU A 507 21.32 17.21 13.12
C GLU A 507 22.08 16.19 13.96
N ARG A 508 23.26 16.59 14.43
CA ARG A 508 24.06 15.76 15.34
C ARG A 508 23.49 15.89 16.74
N ALA A 509 23.28 14.74 17.41
CA ALA A 509 23.03 14.73 18.84
C ALA A 509 24.19 15.46 19.54
N ARG A 510 23.86 16.50 20.33
CA ARG A 510 24.83 17.24 21.14
C ARG A 510 25.18 16.47 22.39
#